data_AF-A0A535I003-F1
#
_entry.id   AF-A0A535I003-F1
#
_cell.length_a   1.000
_cell.length_b   1.000
_cell.length_c   1.000
_cell.angle_alpha   90.00
_cell.angle_beta   90.00
_cell.angle_gamma   90.00
#
_symmetry.space_group_name_H-M   'P 1'
#
loop_
_entity.id
_entity.type
_entity.pdbx_description
1 polymer ?
#
loop_
_entity_poly.entity_id
_entity_poly.type
_entity_poly.pdbx_seq_one_letter_code
_entity_poly.pdbx_strand_id
1 'polypeptide(L)'
;MWISYNGYNINTLAQPGHVFEVVRTGNTATWTDRTYNLEDLPSTAVVRDDLTGDLYTSTDFGVFRLASGTTTWTMTAGMPMVEVAGLTIVPSARVMYAATHGMGGWVFDLDKVK
;
A
#
# COMPACT_ATOMS: atom_id res chain seq x y z
N MET A 1 2.77 -5.56 11.49
CA MET A 1 2.26 -6.05 10.19
C MET A 1 1.44 -4.96 9.54
N TRP A 2 1.20 -5.05 8.24
CA TRP A 2 0.43 -4.08 7.48
C TRP A 2 -0.85 -4.73 6.98
N ILE A 3 -1.97 -4.02 7.12
CA ILE A 3 -3.28 -4.50 6.66
C ILE A 3 -3.91 -3.39 5.84
N SER A 4 -4.48 -3.76 4.70
CA SER A 4 -5.32 -2.87 3.90
C SER A 4 -6.77 -3.34 3.92
N TYR A 5 -7.70 -2.39 3.78
CA TYR A 5 -9.12 -2.66 3.61
C TYR A 5 -9.58 -2.22 2.22
N ASN A 6 -10.21 -3.16 1.54
CA ASN A 6 -10.95 -2.90 0.30
C ASN A 6 -12.36 -2.41 0.65
N GLY A 7 -12.87 -1.47 -0.15
CA GLY A 7 -14.17 -0.82 0.05
C GLY A 7 -14.07 0.62 0.54
N TYR A 8 -15.22 1.29 0.58
CA TYR A 8 -15.37 2.71 0.92
C TYR A 8 -15.76 2.93 2.38
N ASN A 9 -15.36 4.08 2.94
CA ASN A 9 -15.63 4.46 4.34
C ASN A 9 -17.12 4.58 4.67
N ILE A 10 -17.99 4.74 3.68
CA ILE A 10 -19.45 4.68 3.87
C ILE A 10 -19.92 3.35 4.51
N ASN A 11 -19.15 2.27 4.34
CA ASN A 11 -19.45 0.96 4.93
C ASN A 11 -18.86 0.80 6.34
N THR A 12 -18.01 1.71 6.80
CA THR A 12 -17.27 1.65 8.07
C THR A 12 -17.31 2.97 8.83
N LEU A 13 -18.48 3.63 8.86
CA LEU A 13 -18.66 4.99 9.41
C LEU A 13 -18.06 5.23 10.81
N ALA A 14 -18.04 4.21 11.68
CA ALA A 14 -17.49 4.33 13.03
C ALA A 14 -15.96 4.20 13.10
N GLN A 15 -15.34 3.59 12.09
CA GLN A 15 -13.91 3.25 12.04
C GLN A 15 -13.41 3.32 10.57
N PRO A 16 -13.33 4.53 9.98
CA PRO A 16 -12.86 4.69 8.61
C PRO A 16 -11.35 4.39 8.48
N GLY A 17 -10.89 4.25 7.24
CA GLY A 17 -9.50 4.06 6.88
C GLY A 17 -9.28 2.87 5.97
N HIS A 18 -8.15 2.89 5.26
CA HIS A 18 -7.79 1.89 4.24
C HIS A 18 -6.45 1.22 4.50
N VAL A 19 -5.49 1.86 5.17
CA VAL A 19 -4.16 1.29 5.42
C VAL A 19 -3.82 1.40 6.90
N PHE A 20 -3.51 0.27 7.53
CA PHE A 20 -3.28 0.17 8.97
C PHE A 20 -1.96 -0.50 9.30
N GLU A 21 -1.24 0.10 10.25
CA GLU A 21 -0.17 -0.57 10.98
C GLU A 21 -0.76 -1.34 12.14
N VAL A 22 -0.41 -2.62 12.26
CA VAL A 22 -0.90 -3.48 13.34
C VAL A 22 0.28 -4.08 14.10
N VAL A 23 0.35 -3.74 15.39
CA VAL A 23 1.33 -4.28 16.33
C VAL A 23 0.62 -5.24 17.28
N ARG A 24 0.99 -6.52 17.24
CA ARG A 24 0.40 -7.55 18.08
C ARG A 24 1.26 -7.79 19.32
N THR A 25 0.64 -7.78 20.50
CA THR A 25 1.29 -8.08 21.79
C THR A 25 0.50 -9.18 22.49
N GLY A 26 0.98 -10.42 22.39
CA GLY A 26 0.24 -11.60 22.89
C GLY A 26 -1.10 -11.79 22.16
N ASN A 27 -2.21 -11.65 22.90
CA ASN A 27 -3.57 -11.82 22.37
C ASN A 27 -4.26 -10.50 21.99
N THR A 28 -3.59 -9.36 22.17
CA THR A 28 -4.11 -8.05 21.77
C THR A 28 -3.36 -7.51 20.57
N ALA A 29 -3.99 -6.58 19.85
CA ALA A 29 -3.37 -5.84 18.77
C ALA A 29 -3.71 -4.35 18.88
N THR A 30 -2.71 -3.50 18.69
CA THR A 30 -2.89 -2.06 18.51
C THR A 30 -2.90 -1.76 17.02
N TRP A 31 -3.92 -1.04 16.59
CA TRP A 31 -4.12 -0.61 15.21
C TRP A 31 -3.84 0.89 15.12
N THR A 32 -3.02 1.29 14.16
CA THR A 32 -2.74 2.70 13.87
C THR A 32 -3.10 2.97 12.42
N ASP A 33 -4.03 3.90 12.22
CA ASP A 33 -4.44 4.32 10.88
C ASP A 33 -3.30 5.11 10.20
N ARG A 34 -2.92 4.65 9.01
CA ARG A 34 -1.91 5.26 8.12
C ARG A 34 -2.51 5.68 6.78
N THR A 35 -3.83 5.82 6.71
CA THR A 35 -4.56 6.27 5.53
C THR A 35 -4.22 7.72 5.18
N TYR A 36 -4.09 8.59 6.18
CA TYR A 36 -3.69 9.99 6.00
C TYR A 36 -4.49 10.74 4.91
N ASN A 37 -3.82 11.23 3.88
CA ASN A 37 -4.40 11.94 2.73
C ASN A 37 -4.74 11.00 1.56
N LEU A 38 -4.65 9.67 1.74
CA LEU A 38 -5.19 8.76 0.75
C LEU A 38 -6.69 9.04 0.65
N GLU A 39 -7.17 9.26 -0.57
CA GLU A 39 -8.60 9.44 -0.82
C GLU A 39 -9.37 8.19 -0.38
N ASP A 40 -10.70 8.31 -0.26
CA ASP A 40 -11.59 7.19 0.08
C ASP A 40 -11.66 6.23 -1.12
N LEU A 41 -10.64 5.38 -1.24
CA LEU A 41 -10.41 4.46 -2.35
C LEU A 41 -10.20 3.04 -1.80
N PRO A 42 -10.83 2.02 -2.40
CA PRO A 42 -10.58 0.63 -2.04
C PRO A 42 -9.09 0.29 -2.13
N SER A 43 -8.45 -0.07 -1.01
CA SER A 43 -7.05 -0.52 -1.00
C SER A 43 -6.99 -2.04 -1.05
N THR A 44 -6.48 -2.59 -2.15
CA THR A 44 -6.48 -4.02 -2.48
C THR A 44 -5.29 -4.75 -1.84
N ALA A 45 -4.14 -4.09 -1.69
CA ALA A 45 -2.97 -4.64 -1.01
C ALA A 45 -2.09 -3.52 -0.44
N VAL A 46 -1.34 -3.84 0.62
CA VAL A 46 -0.28 -2.99 1.17
C VAL A 46 1.00 -3.81 1.34
N VAL A 47 2.12 -3.25 0.90
CA VAL A 47 3.46 -3.82 1.09
C VAL A 47 4.40 -2.76 1.64
N ARG A 48 5.37 -3.19 2.46
CA ARG A 48 6.43 -2.35 2.98
C ARG A 48 7.75 -2.70 2.33
N ASP A 49 8.46 -1.69 1.88
CA ASP A 49 9.87 -1.82 1.57
C ASP A 49 10.68 -1.72 2.87
N ASP A 50 11.18 -2.86 3.36
CA ASP A 50 11.92 -2.89 4.63
C ASP A 50 13.28 -2.19 4.57
N LEU A 51 13.82 -1.91 3.37
CA LEU A 51 15.08 -1.18 3.23
C LEU A 51 14.91 0.32 3.51
N THR A 52 13.87 0.95 2.95
CA THR A 52 13.63 2.39 3.08
C THR A 52 12.60 2.71 4.18
N GLY A 53 11.75 1.74 4.51
CA GLY A 53 10.59 1.92 5.37
C GLY A 53 9.36 2.44 4.64
N ASP A 54 9.42 2.64 3.32
CA ASP A 54 8.28 3.13 2.54
C ASP A 54 7.15 2.12 2.50
N LEU A 55 5.92 2.63 2.41
CA LEU A 55 4.75 1.80 2.12
C LEU A 55 4.28 2.04 0.70
N TYR A 56 3.81 0.96 0.08
CA TYR A 56 3.08 1.00 -1.18
C TYR A 56 1.71 0.37 -0.97
N THR A 57 0.67 1.06 -1.41
CA THR A 57 -0.70 0.53 -1.42
C THR A 57 -1.23 0.52 -2.83
N SER A 58 -1.86 -0.58 -3.24
CA SER A 58 -2.58 -0.68 -4.51
C SER A 58 -4.06 -0.40 -4.32
N THR A 59 -4.69 0.18 -5.33
CA THR A 59 -6.12 0.50 -5.36
C THR A 59 -6.72 0.15 -6.72
N ASP A 60 -8.02 0.40 -6.87
CA ASP A 60 -8.74 0.31 -8.16
C ASP A 60 -8.25 1.34 -9.21
N PHE A 61 -7.37 2.27 -8.80
CA PHE A 61 -6.90 3.38 -9.62
C PHE A 61 -5.39 3.42 -9.81
N GLY A 62 -4.63 2.53 -9.18
CA GLY A 62 -3.18 2.41 -9.34
C GLY A 62 -2.45 2.14 -8.04
N VAL A 63 -1.17 2.54 -7.97
CA VAL A 63 -0.30 2.32 -6.81
C VAL A 63 0.13 3.65 -6.21
N PHE A 64 -0.03 3.81 -4.90
CA PHE A 64 0.41 4.98 -4.15
C PHE A 64 1.57 4.61 -3.22
N ARG A 65 2.52 5.52 -3.05
CA ARG A 65 3.65 5.43 -2.12
C ARG A 65 3.47 6.41 -0.97
N LEU A 66 3.68 5.93 0.25
CA LEU A 66 3.94 6.74 1.42
C LEU A 66 5.42 6.64 1.77
N ALA A 67 6.14 7.75 1.59
CA ALA A 67 7.56 7.79 1.94
C ALA A 67 7.72 7.67 3.47
N SER A 68 8.74 6.93 3.90
CA SER A 68 9.05 6.71 5.32
C SER A 68 9.14 8.02 6.09
N GLY A 69 8.43 8.10 7.22
CA GLY A 69 8.37 9.30 8.06
C GLY A 69 7.46 10.43 7.56
N THR A 70 6.72 10.24 6.47
CA THR A 70 5.78 11.22 5.94
C THR A 70 4.32 10.84 6.21
N THR A 71 3.41 11.76 5.90
CA THR A 71 1.95 11.57 5.99
C THR A 71 1.26 11.89 4.66
N THR A 72 1.99 11.78 3.55
CA THR A 72 1.48 12.13 2.23
C THR A 72 1.70 10.97 1.26
N TRP A 73 0.60 10.31 0.92
CA TRP A 73 0.52 9.37 -0.19
C TRP A 73 0.64 10.12 -1.51
N THR A 74 1.47 9.59 -2.39
CA THR A 74 1.70 10.10 -3.74
C THR A 74 1.55 8.98 -4.75
N MET A 75 1.00 9.29 -5.92
CA MET A 75 0.94 8.35 -7.03
C MET A 75 2.35 7.85 -7.37
N THR A 76 2.53 6.53 -7.46
CA THR A 76 3.81 5.93 -7.85
C THR A 76 4.01 6.14 -9.34
N ALA A 77 4.93 7.03 -9.71
CA ALA A 77 5.26 7.32 -11.10
C ALA A 77 5.79 6.06 -11.82
N GLY A 78 5.45 5.90 -13.10
CA GLY A 78 5.88 4.75 -13.91
C GLY A 78 5.05 3.48 -13.73
N MET A 79 4.04 3.48 -12.85
CA MET A 79 3.04 2.42 -12.74
C MET A 79 1.77 2.77 -13.53
N PRO A 80 1.02 1.77 -14.03
CA PRO A 80 -0.22 2.01 -14.75
C PRO A 80 -1.34 2.48 -13.83
N MET A 81 -2.21 3.34 -14.36
CA MET A 81 -3.43 3.81 -13.68
C MET A 81 -4.62 2.93 -14.02
N VAL A 82 -4.58 1.72 -13.48
CA VAL A 82 -5.63 0.71 -13.58
C VAL A 82 -5.80 0.07 -12.22
N GLU A 83 -6.85 -0.73 -12.05
CA GLU A 83 -7.00 -1.57 -10.88
C GLU A 83 -5.78 -2.50 -10.74
N VAL A 84 -5.17 -2.47 -9.56
CA VAL A 84 -4.06 -3.32 -9.17
C VAL A 84 -4.54 -4.24 -8.05
N ALA A 85 -4.66 -5.53 -8.31
CA ALA A 85 -5.24 -6.49 -7.36
C ALA A 85 -4.25 -6.96 -6.29
N GLY A 86 -2.94 -6.76 -6.50
CA GLY A 86 -1.93 -7.19 -5.55
C GLY A 86 -0.54 -6.65 -5.85
N LEU A 87 0.25 -6.56 -4.78
CA LEU A 87 1.64 -6.13 -4.79
C LEU A 87 2.53 -7.19 -4.15
N THR A 88 3.76 -7.36 -4.64
CA THR A 88 4.77 -8.19 -4.00
C THR A 88 6.15 -7.59 -4.20
N ILE A 89 6.86 -7.33 -3.11
CA ILE A 89 8.25 -6.90 -3.14
C ILE A 89 9.16 -8.12 -3.14
N VAL A 90 10.17 -8.12 -4.01
CA VAL A 90 11.28 -9.07 -4.00
C VAL A 90 12.52 -8.34 -3.50
N PRO A 91 12.86 -8.43 -2.19
CA PRO A 91 13.89 -7.58 -1.60
C PRO A 91 15.28 -7.79 -2.20
N SER A 92 15.63 -9.02 -2.58
CA SER A 92 16.94 -9.34 -3.16
C SER A 92 17.15 -8.72 -4.55
N ALA A 93 16.07 -8.61 -5.34
CA ALA A 93 16.09 -8.04 -6.67
C ALA A 93 15.81 -6.53 -6.67
N ARG A 94 15.34 -5.97 -5.54
CA ARG A 94 14.91 -4.57 -5.43
C ARG A 94 13.85 -4.21 -6.46
N VAL A 95 12.87 -5.09 -6.62
CA VAL A 95 11.70 -4.86 -7.48
C VAL A 95 10.42 -5.08 -6.72
N MET A 96 9.38 -4.36 -7.12
CA MET A 96 7.99 -4.59 -6.74
C MET A 96 7.21 -5.04 -7.97
N TYR A 97 6.54 -6.18 -7.86
CA TYR A 97 5.58 -6.63 -8.85
C TYR A 97 4.18 -6.12 -8.53
N ALA A 98 3.45 -5.72 -9.56
CA ALA A 98 2.04 -5.34 -9.48
C ALA A 98 1.21 -6.22 -10.43
N ALA A 99 0.17 -6.86 -9.89
CA ALA A 99 -0.81 -7.60 -10.68
C ALA A 99 -1.94 -6.66 -11.09
N THR A 100 -2.07 -6.40 -12.39
CA THR A 100 -3.00 -5.38 -12.91
C THR A 100 -4.18 -5.99 -13.65
N HIS A 101 -5.34 -5.36 -13.56
CA HIS A 101 -6.50 -5.74 -14.34
C HIS A 101 -6.31 -5.35 -15.81
N GLY A 102 -6.26 -6.34 -16.71
CA GLY A 102 -6.18 -6.12 -18.15
C GLY A 102 -4.80 -5.75 -18.71
N MET A 103 -3.78 -5.53 -17.88
CA MET A 103 -2.42 -5.18 -18.34
C MET A 103 -1.32 -6.17 -17.89
N GLY A 104 -1.70 -7.30 -17.28
CA GLY A 104 -0.76 -8.35 -16.88
C GLY A 104 0.05 -8.01 -15.62
N GLY A 105 1.26 -8.58 -15.53
CA GLY A 105 2.19 -8.30 -14.44
C GLY A 105 3.12 -7.14 -14.79
N TRP A 106 3.22 -6.16 -13.88
CA TRP A 106 4.14 -5.02 -13.99
C TRP A 106 5.29 -5.16 -13.02
N VAL A 107 6.45 -4.64 -13.40
CA VAL A 107 7.64 -4.56 -12.53
C VAL A 107 8.01 -3.10 -12.32
N PHE A 108 8.35 -2.76 -11.09
CA PHE A 108 8.83 -1.45 -10.70
C PHE A 108 10.12 -1.59 -9.91
N ASP A 109 11.15 -0.88 -10.34
CA ASP A 109 12.43 -0.83 -9.63
C ASP A 109 12.27 0.00 -8.37
N LEU A 110 12.59 -0.61 -7.23
CA LEU A 110 12.65 0.10 -5.95
C LEU A 110 13.98 0.83 -5.83
N ASP A 111 13.97 1.95 -5.09
CA ASP A 111 15.18 2.70 -4.80
C ASP A 111 16.25 1.79 -4.18
N LYS A 112 17.47 1.94 -4.67
CA LYS A 112 18.66 1.30 -4.09
C LYS A 112 19.31 2.33 -3.17
N VAL A 113 19.48 1.97 -1.89
CA VAL A 113 20.29 2.79 -0.99
C VAL A 113 21.76 2.62 -1.42
N LYS A 114 22.47 3.74 -1.58
CA LYS A 114 23.89 3.76 -1.94
C LYS A 114 24.77 3.37 -0.75
#